data_AF-A0A1M6BFM4-F1
#
_entry.id   AF-A0A1M6BFM4-F1
#
_cell.length_a   1.000
_cell.length_b   1.000
_cell.length_c   1.000
_cell.angle_alpha   90.00
_cell.angle_beta   90.00
_cell.angle_gamma   90.00
#
_symmetry.space_group_name_H-M   'P 1'
#
loop_
_entity.id
_entity.type
_entity.pdbx_description
1 polymer ?
#
loop_
_entity_poly.entity_id
_entity_poly.type
_entity_poly.pdbx_seq_one_letter_code
_entity_poly.pdbx_strand_id
1 'polypeptide(L)'
;MIKKITKEIVDSFNEIIKYLAKRDIKEISKEELLKKYNIDKVDLLIILGSAIPYIAEEGGRAYKNNLAKEIMIVGGIGHSTIYLEENILNNLKYEGIEVKNRAEADILKDVLVKKLSIKEEDIIIENKSTNCGSNAYEAFKIIEKLNKKPKIVLILQDPTMQLRTDECFKKEWKDEQVEFINYSCFIPLIKEENGVMKFIDNDIYGLWDMHRFISLIMGEIPRIKDDENGYGPRGKGFIGHVDIPKEVLEAYEILLPYYSEYLR
;
A
#
# COMPACT_ATOMS: atom_id res chain seq x y z
N MET A 1 -14.46 -15.47 23.27
CA MET A 1 -15.06 -16.53 22.42
C MET A 1 -13.98 -16.91 21.40
N ILE A 2 -13.54 -18.16 21.34
CA ILE A 2 -12.55 -18.57 20.33
C ILE A 2 -13.26 -18.48 18.98
N LYS A 3 -12.83 -17.57 18.11
CA LYS A 3 -13.43 -17.43 16.78
C LYS A 3 -13.21 -18.74 16.02
N LYS A 4 -14.25 -19.24 15.36
CA LYS A 4 -14.15 -20.45 14.54
C LYS A 4 -13.16 -20.14 13.42
N ILE A 5 -12.05 -20.86 13.34
CA ILE A 5 -11.11 -20.76 12.23
C ILE A 5 -11.36 -21.98 11.36
N THR A 6 -12.07 -21.78 10.27
CA THR A 6 -12.30 -22.82 9.25
C THR A 6 -11.44 -22.55 8.04
N LYS A 7 -11.22 -23.58 7.23
CA LYS A 7 -10.62 -23.44 5.90
C LYS A 7 -11.37 -22.38 5.06
N GLU A 8 -12.69 -22.39 5.09
CA GLU A 8 -13.54 -21.43 4.38
C GLU A 8 -13.28 -19.97 4.81
N ILE A 9 -13.10 -19.71 6.11
CA ILE A 9 -12.77 -18.37 6.60
C ILE A 9 -11.37 -17.94 6.12
N VAL A 10 -10.40 -18.85 6.20
CA VAL A 10 -9.03 -18.59 5.70
C VAL A 10 -9.02 -18.31 4.20
N ASP A 11 -9.73 -19.13 3.43
CA ASP A 11 -9.86 -18.99 1.98
C ASP A 11 -10.55 -17.66 1.63
N SER A 12 -11.55 -17.23 2.42
CA SER A 12 -12.24 -15.95 2.24
C SER A 12 -11.32 -14.74 2.48
N PHE A 13 -10.51 -14.76 3.56
CA PHE A 13 -9.49 -13.71 3.77
C PHE A 13 -8.47 -13.69 2.63
N ASN A 14 -8.04 -14.86 2.16
CA ASN A 14 -7.09 -14.99 1.06
C ASN A 14 -7.65 -14.49 -0.27
N GLU A 15 -8.94 -14.68 -0.53
CA GLU A 15 -9.62 -14.15 -1.73
C GLU A 15 -9.63 -12.63 -1.70
N ILE A 16 -10.03 -12.03 -0.56
CA ILE A 16 -10.08 -10.58 -0.40
C ILE A 16 -8.68 -9.96 -0.49
N ILE A 17 -7.67 -10.51 0.18
CA ILE A 17 -6.34 -9.89 0.16
C ILE A 17 -5.68 -9.96 -1.21
N LYS A 18 -5.93 -11.01 -2.01
CA LYS A 18 -5.48 -11.06 -3.41
C LYS A 18 -6.09 -9.95 -4.24
N TYR A 19 -7.35 -9.62 -4.00
CA TYR A 19 -8.04 -8.52 -4.66
C TYR A 19 -7.52 -7.15 -4.23
N LEU A 20 -7.34 -6.93 -2.92
CA LEU A 20 -6.85 -5.66 -2.36
C LEU A 20 -5.38 -5.39 -2.74
N ALA A 21 -4.53 -6.43 -2.72
CA ALA A 21 -3.10 -6.36 -3.01
C ALA A 21 -2.82 -6.27 -4.52
N LYS A 22 -3.44 -5.27 -5.16
CA LYS A 22 -3.42 -5.09 -6.61
C LYS A 22 -2.00 -5.12 -7.17
N ARG A 23 -1.82 -5.94 -8.20
CA ARG A 23 -0.59 -6.05 -8.98
C ARG A 23 -0.91 -6.01 -10.46
N ASP A 24 -0.34 -5.04 -11.14
CA ASP A 24 -0.40 -4.93 -12.58
C ASP A 24 0.77 -5.67 -13.25
N ILE A 25 1.90 -5.84 -12.55
CA ILE A 25 3.05 -6.63 -12.98
C ILE A 25 3.33 -7.74 -11.97
N LYS A 26 3.88 -8.88 -12.43
CA LYS A 26 4.16 -10.01 -11.53
C LYS A 26 5.31 -9.70 -10.57
N GLU A 27 6.31 -9.00 -11.08
CA GLU A 27 7.53 -8.61 -10.39
C GLU A 27 7.92 -7.19 -10.81
N ILE A 28 8.59 -6.46 -9.92
CA ILE A 28 9.14 -5.14 -10.22
C ILE A 28 10.44 -5.28 -11.02
N SER A 29 10.31 -5.54 -12.32
CA SER A 29 11.44 -5.81 -13.21
C SER A 29 11.30 -5.11 -14.56
N LYS A 30 12.43 -4.87 -15.21
CA LYS A 30 12.47 -4.33 -16.58
C LYS A 30 11.77 -5.27 -17.58
N GLU A 31 11.85 -6.57 -17.39
CA GLU A 31 11.21 -7.56 -18.26
C GLU A 31 9.68 -7.42 -18.23
N GLU A 32 9.08 -7.36 -17.05
CA GLU A 32 7.63 -7.22 -16.93
C GLU A 32 7.13 -5.85 -17.39
N LEU A 33 7.89 -4.77 -17.15
CA LEU A 33 7.59 -3.44 -17.69
C LEU A 33 7.62 -3.43 -19.24
N LEU A 34 8.65 -4.02 -19.85
CA LEU A 34 8.74 -4.10 -21.31
C LEU A 34 7.61 -4.95 -21.89
N LYS A 35 7.34 -6.09 -21.28
CA LYS A 35 6.33 -7.03 -21.75
C LYS A 35 4.91 -6.47 -21.70
N LYS A 36 4.54 -5.76 -20.63
CA LYS A 36 3.16 -5.27 -20.43
C LYS A 36 2.94 -3.86 -20.96
N TYR A 37 3.94 -2.98 -20.82
CA TYR A 37 3.81 -1.55 -21.12
C TYR A 37 4.75 -1.07 -22.22
N ASN A 38 5.64 -1.92 -22.73
CA ASN A 38 6.65 -1.56 -23.74
C ASN A 38 7.57 -0.39 -23.29
N ILE A 39 7.94 -0.38 -22.00
CA ILE A 39 8.85 0.59 -21.39
C ILE A 39 9.96 -0.11 -20.61
N ASP A 40 11.12 0.53 -20.47
CA ASP A 40 12.21 0.00 -19.66
C ASP A 40 12.27 0.56 -18.23
N LYS A 41 11.62 1.70 -17.98
CA LYS A 41 11.48 2.37 -16.69
C LYS A 41 10.23 3.25 -16.65
N VAL A 42 9.70 3.50 -15.46
CA VAL A 42 8.62 4.47 -15.23
C VAL A 42 9.18 5.89 -15.08
N ASP A 43 8.33 6.90 -15.23
CA ASP A 43 8.74 8.29 -15.01
C ASP A 43 8.88 8.61 -13.52
N LEU A 44 7.96 8.09 -12.70
CA LEU A 44 7.92 8.32 -11.27
C LEU A 44 7.57 7.03 -10.53
N LEU A 45 8.32 6.69 -9.49
CA LEU A 45 7.96 5.66 -8.52
C LEU A 45 7.53 6.34 -7.22
N ILE A 46 6.30 6.08 -6.79
CA ILE A 46 5.74 6.60 -5.55
C ILE A 46 5.69 5.48 -4.52
N ILE A 47 6.39 5.68 -3.39
CA ILE A 47 6.29 4.85 -2.19
C ILE A 47 5.34 5.54 -1.22
N LEU A 48 4.27 4.87 -0.84
CA LEU A 48 3.37 5.36 0.18
C LEU A 48 3.86 4.98 1.58
N GLY A 49 3.69 5.91 2.51
CA GLY A 49 3.86 5.71 3.94
C GLY A 49 3.02 4.53 4.40
N SER A 50 3.68 3.59 5.08
CA SER A 50 3.08 2.38 5.62
C SER A 50 3.86 1.92 6.84
N ALA A 51 3.28 0.99 7.59
CA ALA A 51 3.94 0.40 8.75
C ALA A 51 5.16 -0.48 8.38
N ILE A 52 5.32 -0.86 7.11
CA ILE A 52 6.22 -1.95 6.70
C ILE A 52 7.38 -1.39 5.88
N PRO A 53 8.57 -1.18 6.48
CA PRO A 53 9.71 -0.58 5.78
C PRO A 53 10.16 -1.36 4.54
N TYR A 54 9.92 -2.68 4.50
CA TYR A 54 10.25 -3.53 3.35
C TYR A 54 9.69 -2.99 2.02
N ILE A 55 8.49 -2.39 2.03
CA ILE A 55 7.88 -1.79 0.83
C ILE A 55 8.72 -0.63 0.30
N ALA A 56 9.21 0.24 1.20
CA ALA A 56 10.08 1.33 0.83
C ALA A 56 11.42 0.79 0.28
N GLU A 57 11.96 -0.26 0.89
CA GLU A 57 13.19 -0.87 0.41
C GLU A 57 13.05 -1.48 -0.99
N GLU A 58 11.93 -2.13 -1.29
CA GLU A 58 11.64 -2.63 -2.65
C GLU A 58 11.58 -1.48 -3.65
N GLY A 59 10.90 -0.37 -3.32
CA GLY A 59 10.89 0.82 -4.15
C GLY A 59 12.28 1.45 -4.36
N GLY A 60 13.07 1.53 -3.29
CA GLY A 60 14.45 2.01 -3.36
C GLY A 60 15.35 1.09 -4.20
N ARG A 61 15.22 -0.23 -4.06
CA ARG A 61 15.93 -1.21 -4.90
C ARG A 61 15.54 -1.06 -6.37
N ALA A 62 14.26 -0.90 -6.67
CA ALA A 62 13.79 -0.67 -8.03
C ALA A 62 14.35 0.63 -8.64
N TYR A 63 14.38 1.72 -7.87
CA TYR A 63 15.00 2.97 -8.29
C TYR A 63 16.51 2.80 -8.56
N LYS A 64 17.26 2.16 -7.65
CA LYS A 64 18.69 1.86 -7.87
C LYS A 64 18.95 0.98 -9.08
N ASN A 65 18.03 0.07 -9.38
CA ASN A 65 18.07 -0.78 -10.57
C ASN A 65 17.57 -0.07 -11.84
N ASN A 66 17.43 1.27 -11.80
CA ASN A 66 17.11 2.13 -12.94
C ASN A 66 15.72 1.83 -13.56
N LEU A 67 14.78 1.35 -12.74
CA LEU A 67 13.38 1.10 -13.14
C LEU A 67 12.48 2.33 -13.02
N ALA A 68 12.97 3.44 -12.46
CA ALA A 68 12.26 4.70 -12.39
C ALA A 68 13.22 5.88 -12.62
N LYS A 69 12.77 6.93 -13.29
CA LYS A 69 13.57 8.16 -13.47
C LYS A 69 13.62 8.98 -12.18
N GLU A 70 12.52 9.01 -11.45
CA GLU A 70 12.37 9.74 -10.20
C GLU A 70 11.71 8.87 -9.14
N ILE A 71 12.01 9.15 -7.87
CA ILE A 71 11.43 8.48 -6.72
C ILE A 71 10.81 9.51 -5.78
N MET A 72 9.62 9.20 -5.28
CA MET A 72 8.90 10.02 -4.33
C MET A 72 8.42 9.16 -3.17
N ILE A 73 8.52 9.69 -1.95
CA ILE A 73 7.94 9.09 -0.75
C ILE A 73 6.84 10.01 -0.24
N VAL A 74 5.67 9.44 0.05
CA VAL A 74 4.45 10.18 0.38
C VAL A 74 3.84 9.64 1.67
N GLY A 75 3.81 10.46 2.71
CA GLY A 75 3.19 10.12 3.98
C GLY A 75 3.60 11.07 5.10
N GLY A 76 2.62 11.74 5.71
CA GLY A 76 2.83 12.53 6.93
C GLY A 76 2.70 11.70 8.21
N ILE A 77 1.98 12.22 9.21
CA ILE A 77 1.70 11.53 10.47
C ILE A 77 0.23 11.09 10.46
N GLY A 78 0.01 9.79 10.61
CA GLY A 78 -1.31 9.16 10.53
C GLY A 78 -1.41 7.86 11.34
N HIS A 79 -2.45 7.08 11.03
CA HIS A 79 -2.80 5.87 11.78
C HIS A 79 -1.73 4.76 11.70
N SER A 80 -0.91 4.74 10.66
CA SER A 80 0.17 3.77 10.47
C SER A 80 1.48 4.16 11.15
N THR A 81 1.64 5.42 11.54
CA THR A 81 2.94 5.99 11.92
C THR A 81 3.51 5.27 13.14
N ILE A 82 2.73 5.12 14.21
CA ILE A 82 3.18 4.44 15.44
C ILE A 82 3.74 3.03 15.17
N TYR A 83 3.16 2.31 14.21
CA TYR A 83 3.59 0.97 13.88
C TYR A 83 4.83 0.94 12.99
N LEU A 84 5.01 1.97 12.14
CA LEU A 84 6.28 2.19 11.47
C LEU A 84 7.38 2.48 12.50
N GLU A 85 7.11 3.35 13.48
CA GLU A 85 8.06 3.66 14.55
C GLU A 85 8.48 2.38 15.30
N GLU A 86 7.52 1.55 15.71
CA GLU A 86 7.76 0.26 16.37
C GLU A 86 8.61 -0.68 15.51
N ASN A 87 8.28 -0.82 14.21
CA ASN A 87 9.03 -1.69 13.31
C ASN A 87 10.46 -1.22 13.04
N ILE A 88 10.70 0.09 13.07
CA ILE A 88 12.05 0.66 12.96
C ILE A 88 12.83 0.43 14.26
N LEU A 89 12.24 0.72 15.42
CA LEU A 89 12.91 0.62 16.72
C LEU A 89 13.25 -0.83 17.11
N ASN A 90 12.41 -1.79 16.73
CA ASN A 90 12.55 -3.19 17.13
C ASN A 90 13.40 -4.04 16.17
N ASN A 91 14.06 -3.43 15.19
CA ASN A 91 14.89 -4.14 14.22
C ASN A 91 16.26 -3.49 14.05
N LEU A 92 17.32 -4.22 14.42
CA LEU A 92 18.72 -3.77 14.34
C LEU A 92 19.14 -3.32 12.94
N LYS A 93 18.49 -3.83 11.89
CA LYS A 93 18.70 -3.35 10.51
C LYS A 93 18.49 -1.84 10.40
N TYR A 94 17.56 -1.27 11.14
CA TYR A 94 17.18 0.14 11.09
C TYR A 94 17.85 0.98 12.19
N GLU A 95 18.87 0.47 12.86
CA GLU A 95 19.65 1.22 13.85
C GLU A 95 20.15 2.55 13.27
N GLY A 96 20.06 3.62 14.08
CA GLY A 96 20.42 4.98 13.70
C GLY A 96 19.35 5.76 12.94
N ILE A 97 18.12 5.23 12.80
CA ILE A 97 16.98 5.97 12.24
C ILE A 97 16.16 6.56 13.40
N GLU A 98 16.00 7.88 13.39
CA GLU A 98 15.14 8.57 14.36
C GLU A 98 13.69 8.52 13.89
N VAL A 99 12.76 8.25 14.82
CA VAL A 99 11.34 8.06 14.50
C VAL A 99 10.39 9.04 15.17
N LYS A 100 10.77 9.56 16.35
CA LYS A 100 9.86 10.33 17.21
C LYS A 100 9.38 11.62 16.56
N ASN A 101 8.06 11.83 16.51
CA ASN A 101 7.42 13.03 15.95
C ASN A 101 7.80 13.30 14.49
N ARG A 102 8.15 12.27 13.73
CA ARG A 102 8.48 12.39 12.31
C ARG A 102 7.36 11.82 11.45
N ALA A 103 7.19 12.42 10.28
CA ALA A 103 6.34 11.87 9.25
C ALA A 103 6.89 10.55 8.71
N GLU A 104 5.99 9.68 8.23
CA GLU A 104 6.35 8.39 7.65
C GLU A 104 7.32 8.55 6.47
N ALA A 105 7.12 9.55 5.60
CA ALA A 105 8.01 9.79 4.48
C ALA A 105 9.43 10.15 4.92
N ASP A 106 9.59 10.92 6.00
CA ASP A 106 10.90 11.28 6.53
C ASP A 106 11.62 10.08 7.15
N ILE A 107 10.90 9.20 7.85
CA ILE A 107 11.45 7.97 8.41
C ILE A 107 11.87 7.01 7.29
N LEU A 108 11.01 6.81 6.28
CA LEU A 108 11.30 5.92 5.16
C LEU A 108 12.41 6.48 4.25
N LYS A 109 12.52 7.81 4.12
CA LYS A 109 13.67 8.44 3.47
C LYS A 109 14.99 8.04 4.15
N ASP A 110 15.05 8.10 5.48
CA ASP A 110 16.22 7.66 6.24
C ASP A 110 16.53 6.17 5.99
N VAL A 111 15.52 5.33 5.82
CA VAL A 111 15.71 3.91 5.42
C VAL A 111 16.41 3.85 4.06
N LEU A 112 15.92 4.58 3.05
CA LEU A 112 16.51 4.58 1.71
C LEU A 112 17.95 5.11 1.70
N VAL A 113 18.19 6.22 2.41
CA VAL A 113 19.51 6.86 2.47
C VAL A 113 20.50 5.98 3.24
N LYS A 114 20.17 5.58 4.47
CA LYS A 114 21.11 4.90 5.36
C LYS A 114 21.30 3.42 5.02
N LYS A 115 20.27 2.76 4.47
CA LYS A 115 20.28 1.29 4.26
C LYS A 115 20.45 0.90 2.80
N LEU A 116 20.08 1.77 1.85
CA LEU A 116 20.27 1.53 0.43
C LEU A 116 21.25 2.48 -0.25
N SER A 117 21.77 3.49 0.46
CA SER A 117 22.72 4.49 -0.08
C SER A 117 22.15 5.27 -1.27
N ILE A 118 20.85 5.54 -1.25
CA ILE A 118 20.22 6.48 -2.20
C ILE A 118 20.55 7.89 -1.72
N LYS A 119 20.90 8.79 -2.65
CA LYS A 119 21.22 10.18 -2.30
C LYS A 119 19.96 10.89 -1.83
N GLU A 120 20.08 11.71 -0.80
CA GLU A 120 18.92 12.40 -0.22
C GLU A 120 18.30 13.38 -1.23
N GLU A 121 19.13 14.07 -2.00
CA GLU A 121 18.70 15.02 -3.04
C GLU A 121 17.94 14.39 -4.21
N ASP A 122 18.03 13.07 -4.39
CA ASP A 122 17.32 12.34 -5.43
C ASP A 122 15.88 11.97 -5.02
N ILE A 123 15.53 12.11 -3.74
CA ILE A 123 14.24 11.66 -3.20
C ILE A 123 13.29 12.84 -3.03
N ILE A 124 12.17 12.82 -3.77
CA ILE A 124 11.07 13.76 -3.59
C ILE A 124 10.28 13.37 -2.34
N ILE A 125 9.99 14.32 -1.45
CA ILE A 125 9.29 14.07 -0.18
C ILE A 125 7.98 14.83 -0.12
N GLU A 126 6.90 14.11 0.17
CA GLU A 126 5.62 14.62 0.66
C GLU A 126 5.41 14.10 2.09
N ASN A 127 5.38 15.00 3.08
CA ASN A 127 5.35 14.65 4.50
C ASN A 127 4.24 15.36 5.31
N LYS A 128 3.21 15.88 4.63
CA LYS A 128 2.09 16.63 5.22
C LYS A 128 0.77 15.87 5.18
N SER A 129 0.63 14.86 4.33
CA SER A 129 -0.57 14.04 4.24
C SER A 129 -0.90 13.33 5.57
N THR A 130 -2.19 13.19 5.88
CA THR A 130 -2.65 12.57 7.15
C THR A 130 -3.47 11.29 6.94
N ASN A 131 -3.85 11.01 5.70
CA ASN A 131 -4.62 9.84 5.29
C ASN A 131 -4.44 9.54 3.78
N CYS A 132 -4.82 8.33 3.36
CA CYS A 132 -4.65 7.86 1.99
C CYS A 132 -5.26 8.76 0.90
N GLY A 133 -6.41 9.40 1.14
CA GLY A 133 -7.00 10.35 0.19
C GLY A 133 -6.14 11.61 0.06
N SER A 134 -5.63 12.13 1.18
CA SER A 134 -4.70 13.26 1.16
C SER A 134 -3.33 12.93 0.54
N ASN A 135 -2.91 11.66 0.53
CA ASN A 135 -1.64 11.26 -0.10
C ASN A 135 -1.64 11.57 -1.60
N ALA A 136 -2.70 11.20 -2.32
CA ALA A 136 -2.81 11.44 -3.76
C ALA A 136 -2.80 12.94 -4.09
N TYR A 137 -3.55 13.74 -3.32
CA TYR A 137 -3.68 15.19 -3.48
C TYR A 137 -2.37 15.93 -3.15
N GLU A 138 -1.76 15.64 -2.01
CA GLU A 138 -0.50 16.30 -1.63
C GLU A 138 0.65 15.86 -2.54
N ALA A 139 0.66 14.61 -3.01
CA ALA A 139 1.63 14.18 -4.01
C ALA A 139 1.48 14.97 -5.31
N PHE A 140 0.25 15.15 -5.80
CA PHE A 140 -0.05 15.94 -6.99
C PHE A 140 0.52 17.35 -6.87
N LYS A 141 0.22 18.05 -5.77
CA LYS A 141 0.69 19.43 -5.51
C LYS A 141 2.21 19.57 -5.56
N ILE A 142 2.94 18.57 -5.08
CA ILE A 142 4.40 18.59 -5.13
C ILE A 142 4.90 18.41 -6.57
N ILE A 143 4.32 17.46 -7.32
CA ILE A 143 4.65 17.24 -8.73
C ILE A 143 4.36 18.50 -9.57
N GLU A 144 3.21 19.15 -9.36
CA GLU A 144 2.89 20.42 -10.01
C GLU A 144 3.88 21.52 -9.64
N LYS A 145 4.19 21.69 -8.35
CA LYS A 145 5.16 22.70 -7.87
C LYS A 145 6.55 22.51 -8.49
N LEU A 146 6.94 21.26 -8.73
CA LEU A 146 8.21 20.90 -9.37
C LEU A 146 8.15 21.01 -10.92
N ASN A 147 7.00 21.40 -11.49
CA ASN A 147 6.73 21.44 -12.93
C ASN A 147 7.02 20.09 -13.63
N LYS A 148 6.73 18.99 -12.94
CA LYS A 148 6.90 17.63 -13.45
C LYS A 148 5.61 17.13 -14.07
N LYS A 149 5.73 16.35 -15.15
CA LYS A 149 4.60 15.77 -15.89
C LYS A 149 4.88 14.29 -16.18
N PRO A 150 4.92 13.43 -15.15
CA PRO A 150 5.12 12.00 -15.36
C PRO A 150 3.96 11.45 -16.19
N LYS A 151 4.24 10.56 -17.14
CA LYS A 151 3.22 9.86 -17.91
C LYS A 151 2.96 8.47 -17.37
N ILE A 152 3.96 7.86 -16.74
CA ILE A 152 3.86 6.51 -16.17
C ILE A 152 4.33 6.54 -14.72
N VAL A 153 3.44 6.17 -13.81
CA VAL A 153 3.67 6.22 -12.37
C VAL A 153 3.52 4.83 -11.77
N LEU A 154 4.56 4.34 -11.09
CA LEU A 154 4.51 3.09 -10.32
C LEU A 154 4.15 3.40 -8.85
N ILE A 155 3.09 2.78 -8.34
CA ILE A 155 2.61 2.96 -6.97
C ILE A 155 2.92 1.71 -6.13
N LEU A 156 3.66 1.91 -5.03
CA LEU A 156 3.93 0.91 -4.01
C LEU A 156 3.24 1.30 -2.70
N GLN A 157 2.36 0.43 -2.21
CA GLN A 157 1.62 0.62 -0.98
C GLN A 157 1.49 -0.70 -0.19
N ASP A 158 1.14 -0.56 1.08
CA ASP A 158 0.57 -1.62 1.92
C ASP A 158 -0.44 -2.48 1.11
N PRO A 159 -0.25 -3.82 1.04
CA PRO A 159 -1.12 -4.72 0.29
C PRO A 159 -2.60 -4.55 0.61
N THR A 160 -2.96 -4.25 1.87
CA THR A 160 -4.35 -4.09 2.27
C THR A 160 -4.98 -2.83 1.67
N MET A 161 -4.19 -1.79 1.38
CA MET A 161 -4.67 -0.48 0.92
C MET A 161 -4.30 -0.16 -0.53
N GLN A 162 -3.63 -1.07 -1.24
CA GLN A 162 -3.10 -0.82 -2.59
C GLN A 162 -4.21 -0.45 -3.58
N LEU A 163 -5.29 -1.25 -3.64
CA LEU A 163 -6.42 -0.97 -4.54
C LEU A 163 -7.08 0.39 -4.25
N ARG A 164 -7.36 0.70 -2.99
CA ARG A 164 -7.99 1.98 -2.64
C ARG A 164 -7.06 3.17 -2.96
N THR A 165 -5.76 2.99 -2.78
CA THR A 165 -4.75 4.01 -3.11
C THR A 165 -4.73 4.29 -4.62
N ASP A 166 -4.76 3.25 -5.46
CA ASP A 166 -4.87 3.38 -6.92
C ASP A 166 -6.07 4.27 -7.31
N GLU A 167 -7.23 4.01 -6.73
CA GLU A 167 -8.46 4.74 -7.03
C GLU A 167 -8.47 6.17 -6.47
N CYS A 168 -7.73 6.45 -5.39
CA CYS A 168 -7.45 7.82 -4.95
C CYS A 168 -6.60 8.57 -6.01
N PHE A 169 -5.51 7.96 -6.48
CA PHE A 169 -4.60 8.58 -7.44
C PHE A 169 -5.25 8.82 -8.80
N LYS A 170 -5.96 7.83 -9.36
CA LYS A 170 -6.70 7.99 -10.61
C LYS A 170 -7.73 9.11 -10.56
N LYS A 171 -8.44 9.23 -9.44
CA LYS A 171 -9.43 10.28 -9.26
C LYS A 171 -8.79 11.66 -9.17
N GLU A 172 -7.74 11.77 -8.37
CA GLU A 172 -7.08 13.04 -8.11
C GLU A 172 -6.34 13.55 -9.35
N TRP A 173 -5.63 12.66 -10.05
CA TRP A 173 -4.83 12.98 -11.23
C TRP A 173 -5.61 12.73 -12.53
N LYS A 174 -6.95 12.72 -12.48
CA LYS A 174 -7.82 12.37 -13.62
C LYS A 174 -7.63 13.25 -14.86
N ASP A 175 -7.23 14.50 -14.64
CA ASP A 175 -7.02 15.49 -15.70
C ASP A 175 -5.58 15.42 -16.27
N GLU A 176 -4.71 14.66 -15.60
CA GLU A 176 -3.38 14.31 -16.08
C GLU A 176 -3.44 13.04 -16.93
N GLN A 177 -2.75 13.02 -18.07
CA GLN A 177 -2.66 11.83 -18.93
C GLN A 177 -1.64 10.83 -18.35
N VAL A 178 -1.93 10.32 -17.16
CA VAL A 178 -1.05 9.43 -16.38
C VAL A 178 -1.56 8.00 -16.42
N GLU A 179 -0.68 7.07 -16.76
CA GLU A 179 -0.88 5.64 -16.60
C GLU A 179 -0.29 5.18 -15.26
N PHE A 180 -1.15 4.69 -14.37
CA PHE A 180 -0.75 4.13 -13.09
C PHE A 180 -0.49 2.62 -13.21
N ILE A 181 0.67 2.19 -12.74
CA ILE A 181 1.06 0.79 -12.58
C ILE A 181 1.07 0.51 -11.07
N ASN A 182 0.32 -0.50 -10.64
CA ASN A 182 0.26 -0.91 -9.24
C ASN A 182 1.15 -2.12 -8.99
N TYR A 183 1.91 -2.09 -7.90
CA TYR A 183 2.64 -3.25 -7.46
C TYR A 183 2.67 -3.34 -5.93
N SER A 184 1.80 -4.18 -5.38
CA SER A 184 1.92 -4.59 -3.99
C SER A 184 3.14 -5.51 -3.82
N CYS A 185 4.11 -5.15 -2.98
CA CYS A 185 5.41 -5.86 -2.92
C CYS A 185 5.33 -7.34 -2.48
N PHE A 186 4.27 -7.72 -1.79
CA PHE A 186 3.97 -9.10 -1.38
C PHE A 186 2.44 -9.29 -1.28
N ILE A 187 1.96 -10.52 -1.32
CA ILE A 187 0.54 -10.84 -1.09
C ILE A 187 0.46 -11.64 0.22
N PRO A 188 0.00 -11.04 1.32
CA PRO A 188 0.05 -11.68 2.64
C PRO A 188 -1.08 -12.70 2.80
N LEU A 189 -0.90 -13.88 2.19
CA LEU A 189 -1.80 -15.00 2.36
C LEU A 189 -1.67 -15.59 3.77
N ILE A 190 -2.76 -16.11 4.29
CA ILE A 190 -2.83 -16.77 5.59
C ILE A 190 -3.20 -18.24 5.44
N LYS A 191 -2.80 -19.04 6.44
CA LYS A 191 -3.21 -20.43 6.63
C LYS A 191 -3.70 -20.64 8.05
N GLU A 192 -4.53 -21.65 8.24
CA GLU A 192 -4.79 -22.20 9.57
C GLU A 192 -3.68 -23.19 9.94
N GLU A 193 -3.16 -23.06 11.15
CA GLU A 193 -2.19 -23.99 11.71
C GLU A 193 -2.39 -24.10 13.23
N ASN A 194 -2.74 -25.29 13.73
CA ASN A 194 -2.96 -25.57 15.15
C ASN A 194 -4.02 -24.66 15.82
N GLY A 195 -5.11 -24.39 15.10
CA GLY A 195 -6.22 -23.57 15.59
C GLY A 195 -5.91 -22.08 15.63
N VAL A 196 -4.87 -21.60 14.93
CA VAL A 196 -4.54 -20.18 14.79
C VAL A 196 -4.27 -19.82 13.33
N MET A 197 -4.59 -18.58 12.95
CA MET A 197 -4.23 -18.03 11.65
C MET A 197 -2.79 -17.53 11.65
N LYS A 198 -2.03 -17.84 10.60
CA LYS A 198 -0.66 -17.38 10.39
C LYS A 198 -0.43 -17.02 8.93
N PHE A 199 0.47 -16.08 8.66
CA PHE A 199 0.91 -15.80 7.29
C PHE A 199 1.66 -17.00 6.68
N ILE A 200 1.47 -17.23 5.38
CA ILE A 200 2.22 -18.18 4.57
C ILE A 200 3.53 -17.50 4.12
N ASP A 201 4.65 -18.24 4.16
CA ASP A 201 5.97 -17.83 3.63
C ASP A 201 6.38 -16.40 3.99
N ASN A 202 6.53 -16.13 5.29
CA ASN A 202 6.71 -14.78 5.79
C ASN A 202 8.09 -14.50 6.41
N ASP A 203 9.08 -14.29 5.54
CA ASP A 203 10.38 -13.75 5.96
C ASP A 203 10.38 -12.21 6.05
N ILE A 204 9.24 -11.57 5.76
CA ILE A 204 9.10 -10.11 5.86
C ILE A 204 8.88 -9.72 7.31
N TYR A 205 9.87 -9.04 7.88
CA TYR A 205 9.78 -8.49 9.22
C TYR A 205 8.75 -7.35 9.30
N GLY A 206 8.05 -7.27 10.42
CA GLY A 206 7.17 -6.14 10.74
C GLY A 206 5.81 -6.18 10.06
N LEU A 207 5.39 -7.36 9.57
CA LEU A 207 3.98 -7.55 9.22
C LEU A 207 3.08 -7.27 10.43
N TRP A 208 1.83 -6.96 10.14
CA TRP A 208 0.82 -6.74 11.16
C TRP A 208 0.65 -7.97 12.04
N ASP A 209 0.30 -7.78 13.31
CA ASP A 209 -0.35 -8.86 14.04
C ASP A 209 -1.65 -9.27 13.34
N MET A 210 -2.11 -10.49 13.59
CA MET A 210 -3.27 -11.05 12.90
C MET A 210 -4.56 -10.27 13.18
N HIS A 211 -4.69 -9.67 14.37
CA HIS A 211 -5.85 -8.86 14.73
C HIS A 211 -5.92 -7.59 13.88
N ARG A 212 -4.79 -6.90 13.72
CA ARG A 212 -4.67 -5.71 12.89
C ARG A 212 -4.83 -6.03 11.41
N PHE A 213 -4.25 -7.14 10.94
CA PHE A 213 -4.44 -7.59 9.55
C PHE A 213 -5.91 -7.80 9.22
N ILE A 214 -6.63 -8.54 10.07
CA ILE A 214 -8.07 -8.73 9.94
C ILE A 214 -8.82 -7.39 9.98
N SER A 215 -8.47 -6.50 10.91
CA SER A 215 -9.10 -5.18 11.00
C SER A 215 -8.89 -4.34 9.73
N LEU A 216 -7.74 -4.44 9.08
CA LEU A 216 -7.46 -3.73 7.84
C LEU A 216 -8.32 -4.29 6.71
N ILE A 217 -8.28 -5.61 6.48
CA ILE A 217 -9.08 -6.27 5.43
C ILE A 217 -10.57 -5.97 5.59
N MET A 218 -11.11 -6.19 6.81
CA MET A 218 -12.54 -5.98 7.07
C MET A 218 -12.95 -4.52 6.91
N GLY A 219 -12.03 -3.57 7.13
CA GLY A 219 -12.29 -2.15 6.94
C GLY A 219 -12.20 -1.68 5.48
N GLU A 220 -11.50 -2.40 4.61
CA GLU A 220 -11.26 -1.95 3.23
C GLU A 220 -12.44 -2.22 2.30
N ILE A 221 -13.08 -3.38 2.38
CA ILE A 221 -14.23 -3.72 1.51
C ILE A 221 -15.37 -2.68 1.60
N PRO A 222 -15.84 -2.27 2.80
CA PRO A 222 -16.86 -1.21 2.90
C PRO A 222 -16.41 0.12 2.31
N ARG A 223 -15.12 0.47 2.43
CA ARG A 223 -14.59 1.72 1.90
C ARG A 223 -14.58 1.71 0.38
N ILE A 224 -14.18 0.61 -0.26
CA ILE A 224 -14.09 0.57 -1.73
C ILE A 224 -15.43 0.35 -2.42
N LYS A 225 -16.44 -0.16 -1.70
CA LYS A 225 -17.79 -0.37 -2.25
C LYS A 225 -18.43 0.96 -2.66
N ASP A 226 -19.08 1.00 -3.82
CA ASP A 226 -19.77 2.20 -4.29
C ASP A 226 -21.25 2.19 -3.90
N ASP A 227 -21.49 2.42 -2.61
CA ASP A 227 -22.82 2.65 -2.03
C ASP A 227 -22.79 3.88 -1.10
N GLU A 228 -23.91 4.16 -0.42
CA GLU A 228 -24.08 5.34 0.43
C GLU A 228 -23.06 5.43 1.59
N ASN A 229 -22.45 4.31 2.00
CA ASN A 229 -21.52 4.26 3.12
C ASN A 229 -20.05 4.21 2.66
N GLY A 230 -19.81 3.82 1.41
CA GLY A 230 -18.47 3.68 0.86
C GLY A 230 -17.85 4.97 0.34
N TYR A 231 -16.65 4.86 -0.23
CA TYR A 231 -15.84 6.01 -0.64
C TYR A 231 -16.03 6.36 -2.12
N GLY A 232 -16.78 5.54 -2.86
CA GLY A 232 -17.12 5.81 -4.26
C GLY A 232 -18.05 7.01 -4.44
N PRO A 233 -18.38 7.35 -5.70
CA PRO A 233 -19.26 8.48 -6.05
C PRO A 233 -20.65 8.45 -5.40
N ARG A 234 -21.19 7.28 -5.05
CA ARG A 234 -22.51 7.14 -4.40
C ARG A 234 -22.48 7.36 -2.89
N GLY A 235 -21.29 7.43 -2.30
CA GLY A 235 -21.07 7.67 -0.87
C GLY A 235 -20.25 8.93 -0.63
N LYS A 236 -19.07 8.78 -0.05
CA LYS A 236 -18.21 9.91 0.36
C LYS A 236 -17.51 10.61 -0.80
N GLY A 237 -17.44 9.99 -1.97
CA GLY A 237 -16.75 10.57 -3.12
C GLY A 237 -15.28 10.86 -2.85
N PHE A 238 -14.54 9.95 -2.21
CA PHE A 238 -13.09 10.03 -2.04
C PHE A 238 -12.31 9.24 -3.10
N ILE A 239 -12.94 8.24 -3.73
CA ILE A 239 -12.34 7.45 -4.82
C ILE A 239 -13.26 7.42 -6.05
N GLY A 240 -12.78 6.81 -7.13
CA GLY A 240 -13.60 6.46 -8.30
C GLY A 240 -14.61 5.35 -8.02
N HIS A 241 -15.40 4.99 -9.02
CA HIS A 241 -16.26 3.81 -8.95
C HIS A 241 -15.42 2.53 -9.01
N VAL A 242 -15.76 1.53 -8.21
CA VAL A 242 -15.08 0.23 -8.17
C VAL A 242 -16.11 -0.89 -8.30
N ASP A 243 -15.96 -1.69 -9.36
CA ASP A 243 -16.69 -2.94 -9.54
C ASP A 243 -16.01 -4.06 -8.73
N ILE A 244 -16.55 -4.37 -7.54
CA ILE A 244 -16.03 -5.47 -6.71
C ILE A 244 -16.50 -6.81 -7.30
N PRO A 245 -15.59 -7.76 -7.60
CA PRO A 245 -15.95 -9.09 -8.08
C PRO A 245 -16.90 -9.81 -7.13
N LYS A 246 -17.81 -10.60 -7.70
CA LYS A 246 -18.84 -11.32 -6.94
C LYS A 246 -18.21 -12.24 -5.89
N GLU A 247 -17.14 -12.94 -6.25
CA GLU A 247 -16.44 -13.89 -5.39
C GLU A 247 -15.82 -13.19 -4.17
N VAL A 248 -15.35 -11.95 -4.34
CA VAL A 248 -14.81 -11.14 -3.24
C VAL A 248 -15.92 -10.67 -2.31
N LEU A 249 -17.09 -10.30 -2.85
CA LEU A 249 -18.26 -9.94 -2.04
C LEU A 249 -18.79 -11.17 -1.26
N GLU A 250 -18.89 -12.32 -1.90
CA GLU A 250 -19.30 -13.58 -1.25
C GLU A 250 -18.31 -13.97 -0.14
N ALA A 251 -17.00 -13.90 -0.41
CA ALA A 251 -15.96 -14.10 0.61
C ALA A 251 -16.13 -13.13 1.80
N TYR A 252 -16.40 -11.86 1.52
CA TYR A 252 -16.63 -10.88 2.57
C TYR A 252 -17.90 -11.16 3.40
N GLU A 253 -19.00 -11.56 2.75
CA GLU A 253 -20.24 -11.94 3.42
C GLU A 253 -20.08 -13.15 4.35
N ILE A 254 -19.25 -14.13 3.96
CA ILE A 254 -18.89 -15.28 4.82
C ILE A 254 -18.21 -14.82 6.11
N LEU A 255 -17.40 -13.75 6.06
CA LEU A 255 -16.65 -13.24 7.21
C LEU A 255 -17.51 -12.39 8.16
N LEU A 256 -18.55 -11.71 7.66
CA LEU A 256 -19.36 -10.76 8.44
C LEU A 256 -19.88 -11.32 9.79
N PRO A 257 -20.49 -12.52 9.87
CA PRO A 257 -21.01 -13.04 11.14
C PRO A 257 -19.94 -13.26 12.22
N TYR A 258 -18.67 -13.38 11.83
CA TYR A 258 -17.56 -13.71 12.72
C TYR A 258 -16.62 -12.53 13.00
N TYR A 259 -16.64 -11.50 12.15
CA TYR A 259 -15.65 -10.41 12.15
C TYR A 259 -16.27 -9.01 12.02
N SER A 260 -17.60 -8.86 12.20
CA SER A 260 -18.28 -7.56 12.10
C SER A 260 -17.83 -6.52 13.12
N GLU A 261 -17.20 -6.91 14.22
CA GLU A 261 -16.68 -5.94 15.21
C GLU A 261 -15.51 -5.09 14.67
N TYR A 262 -14.93 -5.48 13.53
CA TYR A 262 -13.87 -4.75 12.85
C TYR A 262 -14.38 -3.69 11.87
N LEU A 263 -15.70 -3.61 11.66
CA LEU A 263 -16.32 -2.56 10.87
C LEU A 263 -16.26 -1.26 11.68
N ARG A 264 -15.52 -0.28 11.17
CA ARG A 264 -15.39 1.06 11.75
C ARG A 264 -15.91 2.10 10.78
#